data_AF-A0A1N7F903-F1
#
_entry.id   AF-A0A1N7F903-F1
#
_cell.length_a   1.000
_cell.length_b   1.000
_cell.length_c   1.000
_cell.angle_alpha   90.00
_cell.angle_beta   90.00
_cell.angle_gamma   90.00
#
_symmetry.space_group_name_H-M   'P 1'
#
loop_
_entity.id
_entity.type
_entity.pdbx_description
1 polymer ?
#
loop_
_entity_poly.entity_id
_entity_poly.type
_entity_poly.pdbx_seq_one_letter_code
_entity_poly.pdbx_strand_id
1 'polypeptide(L)'
;MKLPAPLLAFHDIAAGREEILGQQDFIEPLDEIEYAEDEPLVVFAAENQGAWVALIDPTNDDPVVWYDGGPKRLRERERLSGFLLQFALNEAASTSPFTGFATVTTEVLDQFVEEMVPVPLQPMRVPGDPTRHWVAPGLVAMAADYGESGIWLSVGSRQPSALRPLRSRLEWEQFNG
;
A
#
# COMPACT_ATOMS: atom_id res chain seq x y z
N MET A 1 10.96 16.78 16.75
CA MET A 1 10.47 15.57 17.44
C MET A 1 11.45 14.42 17.18
N LYS A 2 11.56 13.40 18.05
CA LYS A 2 12.24 12.14 17.64
C LYS A 2 11.25 11.32 16.83
N LEU A 3 11.66 10.80 15.68
CA LEU A 3 10.84 9.89 14.86
C LEU A 3 11.40 8.47 14.88
N PRO A 4 10.58 7.43 14.62
CA PRO A 4 11.02 6.05 14.61
C PRO A 4 12.03 5.75 13.50
N ALA A 5 12.96 4.84 13.78
CA ALA A 5 14.02 4.48 12.84
C ALA A 5 13.50 3.95 11.47
N PRO A 6 12.43 3.14 11.39
CA PRO A 6 11.88 2.70 10.11
C PRO A 6 11.39 3.85 9.23
N LEU A 7 10.76 4.88 9.81
CA LEU A 7 10.28 6.04 9.07
C LEU A 7 11.46 6.85 8.51
N LEU A 8 12.46 7.13 9.36
CA LEU A 8 13.68 7.81 8.92
C LEU A 8 14.39 7.04 7.79
N ALA A 9 14.52 5.72 7.92
CA ALA A 9 15.12 4.89 6.89
C ALA A 9 14.32 4.89 5.58
N PHE A 10 13.00 4.95 5.65
CA PHE A 10 12.14 5.06 4.47
C PHE A 10 12.35 6.39 3.75
N HIS A 11 12.42 7.51 4.49
CA HIS A 11 12.78 8.81 3.91
C HIS A 11 14.19 8.83 3.31
N ASP A 12 15.17 8.19 3.96
CA ASP A 12 16.52 8.07 3.42
C ASP A 12 16.53 7.30 2.08
N ILE A 13 15.71 6.25 1.95
CA ILE A 13 15.53 5.53 0.68
C ILE A 13 14.84 6.41 -0.36
N ALA A 14 13.83 7.18 0.04
CA ALA A 14 13.11 8.11 -0.82
C ALA A 14 13.91 9.37 -1.19
N ALA A 15 15.08 9.61 -0.58
CA ALA A 15 15.89 10.79 -0.83
C ALA A 15 16.25 10.90 -2.33
N GLY A 16 15.82 12.01 -2.96
CA GLY A 16 15.99 12.26 -4.40
C GLY A 16 15.03 11.48 -5.31
N ARG A 17 14.03 10.78 -4.73
CA ARG A 17 12.99 9.99 -5.39
C ARG A 17 11.67 10.16 -4.64
N GLU A 18 11.17 11.39 -4.59
CA GLU A 18 9.96 11.77 -3.85
C GLU A 18 8.74 10.94 -4.25
N GLU A 19 8.71 10.37 -5.46
CA GLU A 19 7.65 9.47 -5.89
C GLU A 19 7.52 8.19 -5.03
N ILE A 20 8.54 7.83 -4.25
CA ILE A 20 8.51 6.72 -3.29
C ILE A 20 7.67 7.06 -2.06
N LEU A 21 7.53 8.35 -1.74
CA LEU A 21 6.63 8.81 -0.68
C LEU A 21 5.16 8.69 -1.10
N GLY A 22 4.89 8.34 -2.36
CA GLY A 22 3.57 7.98 -2.87
C GLY A 22 2.90 9.06 -3.71
N GLN A 23 1.90 8.65 -4.48
CA GLN A 23 1.10 9.51 -5.35
C GLN A 23 -0.41 9.30 -5.10
N GLN A 24 -0.85 8.08 -4.77
CA GLN A 24 -2.23 7.83 -4.42
C GLN A 24 -2.45 7.99 -2.92
N ASP A 25 -1.66 7.32 -2.10
CA ASP A 25 -1.48 7.67 -0.70
C ASP A 25 -0.12 8.34 -0.54
N PHE A 26 0.12 9.06 0.55
CA PHE A 26 1.39 9.73 0.79
C PHE A 26 1.93 9.51 2.21
N ILE A 27 3.24 9.29 2.32
CA ILE A 27 4.01 9.45 3.56
C ILE A 27 4.41 10.92 3.65
N GLU A 28 4.07 11.56 4.77
CA GLU A 28 4.31 12.99 4.99
C GLU A 28 5.80 13.31 4.99
N PRO A 29 6.24 14.43 4.38
CA PRO A 29 7.59 14.95 4.54
C PRO A 29 7.99 15.09 6.01
N LEU A 30 9.26 14.85 6.34
CA LEU A 30 9.72 14.82 7.74
C LEU A 30 9.47 16.12 8.52
N ASP A 31 9.47 17.26 7.84
CA ASP A 31 9.20 18.58 8.39
C ASP A 31 7.71 18.94 8.48
N GLU A 32 6.84 18.14 7.86
CA GLU A 32 5.38 18.26 7.89
C GLU A 32 4.72 17.27 8.85
N ILE A 33 5.48 16.33 9.43
CA ILE A 33 4.98 15.41 10.45
C ILE A 33 4.67 16.16 11.75
N GLU A 34 3.39 16.23 12.08
CA GLU A 34 2.86 16.90 13.27
C GLU A 34 2.17 15.92 14.24
N TYR A 35 2.06 16.35 15.50
CA TYR A 35 1.23 15.63 16.47
C TYR A 35 -0.25 15.74 16.08
N ALA A 36 -0.98 14.65 16.23
CA ALA A 36 -2.43 14.68 16.21
C ALA A 36 -2.95 15.55 17.37
N GLU A 37 -4.05 16.28 17.13
CA GLU A 37 -4.63 17.18 18.12
C GLU A 37 -4.91 16.46 19.45
N ASP A 38 -4.43 17.05 20.55
CA ASP A 38 -4.60 16.58 21.92
C ASP A 38 -4.11 15.13 22.22
N GLU A 39 -3.22 14.58 21.38
CA GLU A 39 -2.77 13.20 21.50
C GLU A 39 -1.24 13.03 21.38
N PRO A 40 -0.66 12.02 22.05
CA PRO A 40 0.76 11.71 21.94
C PRO A 40 1.11 10.89 20.69
N LEU A 41 0.33 11.03 19.60
CA LEU A 41 0.53 10.35 18.33
C LEU A 41 0.87 11.36 17.24
N VAL A 42 1.60 10.96 16.20
CA VAL A 42 1.84 11.80 15.02
C VAL A 42 1.14 11.25 13.81
N VAL A 43 0.69 12.16 12.94
CA VAL A 43 0.25 11.85 11.58
C VAL A 43 1.48 11.74 10.70
N PHE A 44 1.67 10.59 10.04
CA PHE A 44 2.84 10.36 9.18
C PHE A 44 2.49 9.88 7.77
N ALA A 45 1.22 9.54 7.53
CA ALA A 45 0.73 9.21 6.20
C ALA A 45 -0.75 9.59 6.07
N ALA A 46 -1.20 9.81 4.85
CA ALA A 46 -2.60 10.11 4.56
C ALA A 46 -3.00 9.65 3.15
N GLU A 47 -4.30 9.49 2.95
CA GLU A 47 -4.88 9.21 1.64
C GLU A 47 -5.18 10.51 0.88
N ASN A 48 -4.98 10.52 -0.43
CA ASN A 48 -5.11 11.72 -1.25
C ASN A 48 -6.52 12.33 -1.33
N GLN A 49 -7.58 11.61 -0.96
CA GLN A 49 -8.95 12.14 -0.91
C GLN A 49 -9.35 12.57 0.51
N GLY A 50 -8.46 12.42 1.49
CA GLY A 50 -8.69 12.76 2.88
C GLY A 50 -9.60 11.77 3.61
N ALA A 51 -9.78 10.55 3.09
CA ALA A 51 -10.61 9.53 3.70
C ALA A 51 -10.01 8.97 5.00
N TRP A 52 -8.68 8.94 5.10
CA TRP A 52 -7.99 8.50 6.30
C TRP A 52 -6.59 9.12 6.44
N VAL A 53 -6.10 9.12 7.68
CA VAL A 53 -4.69 9.37 8.06
C VAL A 53 -4.13 8.19 8.86
N ALA A 54 -2.83 7.98 8.82
CA ALA A 54 -2.13 6.99 9.61
C ALA A 54 -1.35 7.65 10.76
N LEU A 55 -1.48 7.06 11.93
CA LEU A 55 -0.97 7.56 13.20
C LEU A 55 0.01 6.57 13.83
N ILE A 56 1.04 7.09 14.49
CA ILE A 56 2.01 6.31 15.27
C ILE A 56 2.42 7.02 16.56
N ASP A 57 2.83 6.25 17.57
CA ASP A 57 3.55 6.79 18.74
C ASP A 57 5.03 6.98 18.35
N PRO A 58 5.52 8.22 18.23
CA PRO A 58 6.88 8.49 17.75
C PRO A 58 7.98 8.09 18.76
N THR A 59 7.60 7.76 20.00
CA THR A 59 8.54 7.37 21.06
C THR A 59 8.96 5.90 20.98
N ASN A 60 8.21 5.07 20.25
CA ASN A 60 8.52 3.67 20.01
C ASN A 60 9.43 3.52 18.78
N ASP A 61 10.41 2.61 18.83
CA ASP A 61 11.36 2.42 17.73
C ASP A 61 10.71 1.81 16.47
N ASP A 62 9.71 0.95 16.63
CA ASP A 62 8.89 0.42 15.54
C ASP A 62 7.43 0.40 16.02
N PRO A 63 6.67 1.51 15.92
CA PRO A 63 5.35 1.64 16.52
C PRO A 63 4.27 0.79 15.84
N VAL A 64 3.15 0.63 16.55
CA VAL A 64 1.90 0.17 15.94
C VAL A 64 1.33 1.29 15.09
N VAL A 65 0.87 0.97 13.88
CA VAL A 65 0.17 1.91 12.99
C VAL A 65 -1.33 1.86 13.25
N TRP A 66 -1.96 3.02 13.27
CA TRP A 66 -3.40 3.19 13.40
C TRP A 66 -3.93 4.00 12.23
N TYR A 67 -5.04 3.58 11.62
CA TYR A 67 -5.79 4.42 10.70
C TYR A 67 -6.86 5.20 11.46
N ASP A 68 -7.02 6.46 11.11
CA ASP A 68 -8.09 7.35 11.56
C ASP A 68 -8.83 7.92 10.34
N GLY A 69 -10.15 7.99 10.38
CA GLY A 69 -11.00 8.30 9.20
C GLY A 69 -12.34 7.57 9.17
N GLY A 70 -12.47 6.53 10.01
CA GLY A 70 -13.72 5.82 10.26
C GLY A 70 -14.37 6.19 11.60
N PRO A 71 -15.49 5.53 11.97
CA PRO A 71 -16.17 5.77 13.26
C PRO A 71 -15.32 5.36 14.48
N LYS A 72 -14.29 4.54 14.27
CA LYS A 72 -13.29 4.15 15.27
C LYS A 72 -11.95 3.98 14.57
N ARG A 73 -10.87 4.29 15.28
CA ARG A 73 -9.52 3.98 14.81
C ARG A 73 -9.33 2.49 14.61
N LEU A 74 -8.65 2.17 13.53
CA LEU A 74 -8.38 0.81 13.11
C LEU A 74 -6.90 0.50 13.29
N ARG A 75 -6.60 -0.55 14.06
CA ARG A 75 -5.23 -1.00 14.30
C ARG A 75 -4.71 -1.81 13.11
N GLU A 76 -3.59 -1.42 12.51
CA GLU A 76 -2.92 -2.26 11.51
C GLU A 76 -2.36 -3.55 12.16
N ARG A 77 -2.25 -4.60 11.35
CA ARG A 77 -1.67 -5.89 11.71
C ARG A 77 -0.16 -5.81 11.80
N GLU A 78 0.47 -5.22 10.78
CA GLU A 78 1.90 -4.95 10.76
C GLU A 78 2.28 -3.76 11.65
N ARG A 79 3.53 -3.75 12.11
CA ARG A 79 4.15 -2.56 12.71
C ARG A 79 4.64 -1.62 11.62
N LEU A 80 5.09 -0.43 11.98
CA LEU A 80 5.52 0.61 11.04
C LEU A 80 6.49 0.09 9.97
N SER A 81 7.48 -0.72 10.35
CA SER A 81 8.43 -1.31 9.40
C SER A 81 7.76 -2.17 8.31
N GLY A 82 6.83 -3.05 8.69
CA GLY A 82 6.05 -3.86 7.74
C GLY A 82 5.06 -3.01 6.94
N PHE A 83 4.38 -2.07 7.59
CA PHE A 83 3.46 -1.12 6.95
C PHE A 83 4.15 -0.32 5.84
N LEU A 84 5.35 0.23 6.06
CA LEU A 84 6.07 1.02 5.06
C LEU A 84 6.45 0.18 3.82
N LEU A 85 6.73 -1.13 4.00
CA LEU A 85 6.93 -2.03 2.87
C LEU A 85 5.62 -2.28 2.10
N GLN A 86 4.50 -2.46 2.80
CA GLN A 86 3.19 -2.63 2.16
C GLN A 86 2.73 -1.37 1.44
N PHE A 87 2.96 -0.19 2.04
CA PHE A 87 2.73 1.10 1.42
C PHE A 87 3.45 1.22 0.08
N ALA A 88 4.75 0.92 0.05
CA ALA A 88 5.53 0.95 -1.19
C ALA A 88 5.00 -0.05 -2.24
N LEU A 89 4.49 -1.21 -1.82
CA LEU A 89 3.88 -2.20 -2.71
C LEU A 89 2.51 -1.76 -3.24
N ASN A 90 1.68 -1.12 -2.41
CA ASN A 90 0.43 -0.50 -2.80
C ASN A 90 0.67 0.56 -3.88
N GLU A 91 1.57 1.51 -3.61
CA GLU A 91 1.92 2.55 -4.57
C GLU A 91 2.49 1.95 -5.86
N ALA A 92 3.39 0.97 -5.76
CA ALA A 92 3.92 0.31 -6.95
C ALA A 92 2.83 -0.38 -7.79
N ALA A 93 1.80 -0.98 -7.18
CA ALA A 93 0.70 -1.62 -7.89
C ALA A 93 -0.27 -0.61 -8.51
N SER A 94 -0.51 0.53 -7.84
CA SER A 94 -1.55 1.49 -8.21
C SER A 94 -1.07 2.62 -9.11
N THR A 95 0.19 3.06 -8.97
CA THR A 95 0.69 4.31 -9.57
C THR A 95 1.87 4.10 -10.52
N SER A 96 2.22 2.83 -10.81
CA SER A 96 3.21 2.51 -11.84
C SER A 96 2.83 3.06 -13.22
N PRO A 97 3.81 3.36 -14.10
CA PRO A 97 3.53 3.82 -15.46
C PRO A 97 2.70 2.82 -16.30
N PHE A 98 2.85 1.53 -16.00
CA PHE A 98 2.06 0.47 -16.60
C PHE A 98 1.28 -0.27 -15.51
N THR A 99 -0.03 -0.36 -15.69
CA THR A 99 -0.96 -0.97 -14.74
C THR A 99 -2.04 -1.81 -15.43
N GLY A 100 -2.65 -2.69 -14.63
CA GLY A 100 -3.88 -3.38 -14.94
C GLY A 100 -4.78 -3.39 -13.71
N PHE A 101 -6.09 -3.22 -13.91
CA PHE A 101 -7.10 -3.24 -12.86
C PHE A 101 -8.31 -4.10 -13.31
N ALA A 102 -8.80 -4.93 -12.40
CA ALA A 102 -10.02 -5.70 -12.57
C ALA A 102 -10.67 -6.04 -11.22
N THR A 103 -11.99 -6.11 -11.18
CA THR A 103 -12.75 -6.74 -10.10
C THR A 103 -12.86 -8.23 -10.36
N VAL A 104 -12.44 -9.06 -9.40
CA VAL A 104 -12.36 -10.52 -9.54
C VAL A 104 -13.01 -11.24 -8.35
N THR A 105 -13.30 -12.54 -8.54
CA THR A 105 -13.67 -13.44 -7.43
C THR A 105 -12.42 -14.04 -6.79
N THR A 106 -12.59 -14.66 -5.62
CA THR A 106 -11.51 -15.38 -4.93
C THR A 106 -10.90 -16.47 -5.80
N GLU A 107 -11.73 -17.25 -6.52
CA GLU A 107 -11.25 -18.33 -7.39
C GLU A 107 -10.39 -17.81 -8.55
N VAL A 108 -10.79 -16.66 -9.11
CA VAL A 108 -10.03 -16.00 -10.18
C VAL A 108 -8.72 -15.43 -9.64
N LEU A 109 -8.74 -14.82 -8.45
CA LEU A 109 -7.52 -14.34 -7.80
C LEU A 109 -6.53 -15.48 -7.54
N ASP A 110 -6.99 -16.60 -6.97
CA ASP A 110 -6.14 -17.74 -6.63
C ASP A 110 -5.43 -18.31 -7.87
N GLN A 111 -6.15 -18.41 -9.00
CA GLN A 111 -5.57 -18.81 -10.29
C GLN A 111 -4.61 -17.75 -10.86
N PHE A 112 -4.92 -16.47 -10.68
CA PHE A 112 -4.09 -15.39 -11.19
C PHE A 112 -2.71 -15.39 -10.52
N VAL A 113 -2.66 -15.55 -9.20
CA VAL A 113 -1.44 -15.41 -8.40
C VAL A 113 -0.63 -16.69 -8.26
N GLU A 114 -1.06 -17.80 -8.87
CA GLU A 114 -0.40 -19.13 -8.76
C GLU A 114 1.09 -19.11 -9.12
N GLU A 115 1.47 -18.30 -10.12
CA GLU A 115 2.86 -18.16 -10.58
C GLU A 115 3.62 -17.01 -9.91
N MET A 116 3.02 -16.36 -8.90
CA MET A 116 3.60 -15.23 -8.19
C MET A 116 4.01 -15.63 -6.77
N VAL A 117 4.96 -14.90 -6.20
CA VAL A 117 5.42 -15.12 -4.82
C VAL A 117 4.60 -14.23 -3.88
N PRO A 118 3.87 -14.79 -2.91
CA PRO A 118 3.18 -13.98 -1.91
C PRO A 118 4.19 -13.23 -1.03
N VAL A 119 3.91 -11.96 -0.74
CA VAL A 119 4.72 -11.18 0.19
C VAL A 119 4.46 -11.68 1.62
N PRO A 120 5.49 -12.03 2.41
CA PRO A 120 5.32 -12.69 3.71
C PRO A 120 5.00 -11.70 4.85
N LEU A 121 4.02 -10.82 4.63
CA LEU A 121 3.49 -9.87 5.62
C LEU A 121 2.02 -10.19 5.92
N GLN A 122 1.55 -9.80 7.10
CA GLN A 122 0.13 -9.86 7.43
C GLN A 122 -0.66 -8.96 6.47
N PRO A 123 -1.87 -9.34 6.03
CA PRO A 123 -2.65 -8.51 5.10
C PRO A 123 -2.93 -7.12 5.66
N MET A 124 -2.78 -6.09 4.84
CA MET A 124 -3.10 -4.71 5.20
C MET A 124 -4.62 -4.54 5.36
N ARG A 125 -5.06 -3.58 6.16
CA ARG A 125 -6.51 -3.34 6.39
C ARG A 125 -7.14 -2.32 5.44
N VAL A 126 -6.32 -1.50 4.81
CA VAL A 126 -6.71 -0.45 3.87
C VAL A 126 -6.01 -0.76 2.54
N PRO A 127 -6.60 -0.46 1.38
CA PRO A 127 -7.91 0.17 1.18
C PRO A 127 -9.10 -0.80 1.29
N GLY A 128 -8.87 -2.12 1.19
CA GLY A 128 -9.84 -3.18 1.54
C GLY A 128 -9.29 -4.12 2.60
N ASP A 129 -10.14 -4.81 3.35
CA ASP A 129 -9.71 -5.73 4.42
C ASP A 129 -10.18 -7.18 4.14
N PRO A 130 -9.28 -8.10 3.75
CA PRO A 130 -7.82 -7.94 3.66
C PRO A 130 -7.32 -7.35 2.33
N THR A 131 -6.21 -6.60 2.40
CA THR A 131 -5.35 -6.28 1.24
C THR A 131 -4.08 -7.13 1.27
N ARG A 132 -3.76 -7.80 0.17
CA ARG A 132 -2.64 -8.73 0.03
C ARG A 132 -1.78 -8.37 -1.18
N HIS A 133 -0.49 -8.76 -1.12
CA HIS A 133 0.48 -8.47 -2.17
C HIS A 133 1.20 -9.71 -2.66
N TRP A 134 1.50 -9.73 -3.95
CA TRP A 134 2.35 -10.71 -4.60
C TRP A 134 3.36 -10.03 -5.50
N VAL A 135 4.49 -10.69 -5.73
CA VAL A 135 5.54 -10.18 -6.60
C VAL A 135 5.98 -11.24 -7.61
N ALA A 136 6.38 -10.77 -8.78
CA ALA A 136 7.07 -11.54 -9.81
C ALA A 136 8.16 -10.64 -10.44
N PRO A 137 9.07 -11.17 -11.29
CA PRO A 137 10.10 -10.34 -11.91
C PRO A 137 9.54 -9.11 -12.63
N GLY A 138 9.80 -7.92 -12.08
CA GLY A 138 9.35 -6.64 -12.63
C GLY A 138 7.87 -6.31 -12.41
N LEU A 139 7.15 -7.07 -11.57
CA LEU A 139 5.71 -6.95 -11.37
C LEU A 139 5.34 -6.99 -9.88
N VAL A 140 4.44 -6.09 -9.48
CA VAL A 140 3.75 -6.14 -8.19
C VAL A 140 2.25 -6.33 -8.45
N ALA A 141 1.61 -7.20 -7.68
CA ALA A 141 0.16 -7.34 -7.64
C ALA A 141 -0.35 -7.02 -6.24
N MET A 142 -1.49 -6.34 -6.17
CA MET A 142 -2.23 -6.02 -4.96
C MET A 142 -3.67 -6.48 -5.15
N ALA A 143 -4.22 -7.20 -4.18
CA ALA A 143 -5.64 -7.54 -4.14
C ALA A 143 -6.27 -7.04 -2.84
N ALA A 144 -7.29 -6.19 -2.95
CA ALA A 144 -8.03 -5.62 -1.83
C ALA A 144 -9.47 -6.15 -1.82
N ASP A 145 -9.88 -6.78 -0.73
CA ASP A 145 -11.23 -7.34 -0.57
C ASP A 145 -12.22 -6.26 -0.08
N TYR A 146 -13.26 -6.01 -0.86
CA TYR A 146 -14.36 -5.09 -0.54
C TYR A 146 -15.69 -5.82 -0.26
N GLY A 147 -15.62 -7.11 0.10
CA GLY A 147 -16.78 -7.94 0.44
C GLY A 147 -17.72 -8.11 -0.75
N GLU A 148 -18.96 -7.64 -0.63
CA GLU A 148 -19.98 -7.78 -1.68
C GLU A 148 -19.61 -7.08 -2.99
N SER A 149 -18.69 -6.10 -2.95
CA SER A 149 -18.20 -5.41 -4.15
C SER A 149 -17.10 -6.19 -4.89
N GLY A 150 -16.71 -7.37 -4.38
CA GLY A 150 -15.67 -8.22 -4.96
C GLY A 150 -14.26 -7.81 -4.55
N ILE A 151 -13.28 -8.49 -5.16
CA ILE A 151 -11.86 -8.24 -4.90
C ILE A 151 -11.31 -7.33 -5.99
N TRP A 152 -10.74 -6.22 -5.59
CA TRP A 152 -10.05 -5.30 -6.49
C TRP A 152 -8.62 -5.77 -6.69
N LEU A 153 -8.33 -6.30 -7.87
CA LEU A 153 -7.00 -6.72 -8.27
C LEU A 153 -6.34 -5.62 -9.11
N SER A 154 -5.21 -5.10 -8.62
CA SER A 154 -4.34 -4.20 -9.35
C SER A 154 -2.97 -4.84 -9.59
N VAL A 155 -2.39 -4.60 -10.75
CA VAL A 155 -1.02 -4.97 -11.08
C VAL A 155 -0.26 -3.77 -11.60
N GLY A 156 1.01 -3.65 -11.21
CA GLY A 156 1.85 -2.51 -11.58
C GLY A 156 3.25 -2.94 -11.99
N SER A 157 3.79 -2.25 -12.99
CA SER A 157 5.15 -2.46 -13.49
C SER A 157 5.74 -1.18 -14.07
N ARG A 158 7.07 -1.04 -13.97
CA ARG A 158 7.84 -0.02 -14.71
C ARG A 158 8.17 -0.43 -16.14
N GLN A 159 7.94 -1.70 -16.50
CA GLN A 159 8.26 -2.28 -17.80
C GLN A 159 6.98 -2.82 -18.45
N PRO A 160 6.59 -2.35 -19.64
CA PRO A 160 5.36 -2.82 -20.30
C PRO A 160 5.48 -4.30 -20.66
N SER A 161 6.69 -4.78 -20.98
CA SER A 161 6.95 -6.19 -21.27
C SER A 161 6.60 -7.14 -20.13
N ALA A 162 6.61 -6.69 -18.88
CA ALA A 162 6.25 -7.52 -17.73
C ALA A 162 4.73 -7.72 -17.60
N LEU A 163 3.93 -6.77 -18.10
CA LEU A 163 2.46 -6.85 -18.05
C LEU A 163 1.88 -7.53 -19.28
N ARG A 164 2.53 -7.44 -20.46
CA ARG A 164 2.04 -8.07 -21.71
C ARG A 164 1.53 -9.51 -21.57
N PRO A 165 2.20 -10.43 -20.86
CA PRO A 165 1.70 -11.80 -20.69
C PRO A 165 0.36 -11.89 -19.94
N LEU A 166 0.01 -10.87 -19.15
CA LEU A 166 -1.21 -10.82 -18.34
C LEU A 166 -2.42 -10.31 -19.12
N ARG A 167 -2.22 -9.66 -20.28
CA ARG A 167 -3.28 -9.03 -21.07
C ARG A 167 -4.46 -9.96 -21.38
N SER A 168 -4.19 -11.25 -21.61
CA SER A 168 -5.21 -12.25 -21.94
C SER A 168 -5.58 -13.15 -20.76
N ARG A 169 -5.04 -12.92 -19.56
CA ARG A 169 -5.32 -13.74 -18.37
C ARG A 169 -6.63 -13.36 -17.68
N LEU A 170 -7.07 -12.11 -17.86
CA LEU A 170 -8.28 -11.55 -17.28
C LEU A 170 -8.96 -10.62 -18.28
N GLU A 171 -10.26 -10.43 -18.12
CA GLU A 171 -10.99 -9.32 -18.74
C GLU A 171 -10.74 -8.05 -17.90
N TRP A 172 -9.66 -7.33 -18.24
CA TRP A 172 -9.26 -6.13 -17.50
C TRP A 172 -10.25 -4.98 -17.71
N GLU A 173 -10.63 -4.32 -16.61
CA GLU A 173 -11.41 -3.08 -16.66
C GLU A 173 -10.55 -1.90 -17.13
N GLN A 174 -9.28 -1.90 -16.72
CA GLN A 174 -8.25 -0.97 -17.19
C GLN A 174 -6.94 -1.71 -17.41
N PHE A 175 -6.25 -1.43 -18.52
CA PHE A 175 -4.95 -2.06 -18.81
C PHE A 175 -4.15 -1.26 -19.83
N ASN A 176 -2.94 -0.81 -19.47
CA ASN A 176 -2.14 0.07 -20.33
C ASN A 176 -0.70 -0.41 -20.63
N GLY A 177 -0.33 -1.67 -20.31
CA GLY A 177 1.02 -2.23 -20.59
C GLY A 177 1.07 -3.58 -21.28
#